data_AF-A0A6S7GJ41-F1
#
_entry.id   AF-A0A6S7GJ41-F1
#
_cell.length_a   1.000
_cell.length_b   1.000
_cell.length_c   1.000
_cell.angle_alpha   90.00
_cell.angle_beta   90.00
_cell.angle_gamma   90.00
#
_symmetry.space_group_name_H-M   'P 1'
#
loop_
_entity.id
_entity.type
_entity.pdbx_description
1 polymer ?
#
loop_
_entity_poly.entity_id
_entity_poly.type
_entity_poly.pdbx_seq_one_letter_code
_entity_poly.pdbx_strand_id
1 'polypeptide(L)'
;MRKRKCIAILVLQGLLEIDKNPRGKTRSWIRKRESRGFYTNIVRELMVEDTAAYREMMRMSYDDFKVLLRVVEPHISPHQVQGGQKVIPAPERLTLTIRFLATGETYRSLCFQFRISVAAISYIVKEVCEAIVKHIGPLYLKVPSTTEEWLEIAAKFEEIWNYPNCVGAIDGKHIVMQPPANAGSFFYNYKHTHSIVLMAVAGPDYECIYADVGTNGRVADGGVWNKCSLSKSIDDGTISLPSARCLPFGVTKIPYLFVADDAFALKPNVMKPYPQQSLTEDKRIYNYRHSRARRISENLFGIIANRWRVIRGIILLPPETIESLIMAILVLHNYLRKSISSKASYCPVGLLDTEYCNGRFVQGLWRQESMSESLLPLSVSPTGHNASNNAKLVRETLKDYFFAEGSVDWQWNFC
;
A
#
# COMPACT_ATOMS: atom_id res chain seq x y z
N MET A 1 -13.91 -61.29 23.77
CA MET A 1 -12.87 -60.71 22.89
C MET A 1 -13.22 -60.64 21.40
N ARG A 2 -13.91 -61.62 20.79
CA ARG A 2 -14.18 -61.64 19.33
C ARG A 2 -15.05 -60.48 18.80
N LYS A 3 -16.10 -60.05 19.52
CA LYS A 3 -16.98 -58.94 19.07
C LYS A 3 -16.29 -57.58 18.96
N ARG A 4 -15.31 -57.26 19.81
CA ARG A 4 -14.55 -56.00 19.77
C ARG A 4 -13.61 -55.92 18.57
N LYS A 5 -13.02 -57.05 18.15
CA LYS A 5 -12.16 -57.13 16.96
C LYS A 5 -12.98 -56.95 15.67
N CYS A 6 -14.20 -57.49 15.59
CA CYS A 6 -15.08 -57.30 14.43
C CYS A 6 -15.54 -55.84 14.27
N ILE A 7 -15.86 -55.15 15.36
CA ILE A 7 -16.22 -53.71 15.31
C ILE A 7 -15.02 -52.87 14.88
N ALA A 8 -13.82 -53.15 15.41
CA ALA A 8 -12.61 -52.44 15.01
C ALA A 8 -12.30 -52.66 13.51
N ILE A 9 -12.49 -53.88 12.99
CA ILE A 9 -12.30 -54.18 11.56
C ILE A 9 -13.34 -53.47 10.71
N LEU A 10 -14.62 -53.44 11.10
CA LEU A 10 -15.68 -52.72 10.36
C LEU A 10 -15.45 -51.20 10.38
N VAL A 11 -14.97 -50.64 11.49
CA VAL A 11 -14.59 -49.22 11.58
C VAL A 11 -13.37 -48.93 10.71
N LEU A 12 -12.36 -49.81 10.71
CA LEU A 12 -11.20 -49.71 9.81
C LEU A 12 -11.59 -49.86 8.34
N GLN A 13 -12.51 -50.75 8.01
CA GLN A 13 -13.04 -50.92 6.65
C GLN A 13 -13.83 -49.68 6.21
N GLY A 14 -14.68 -49.13 7.09
CA GLY A 14 -15.38 -47.87 6.85
C GLY A 14 -14.42 -46.70 6.67
N LEU A 15 -13.33 -46.64 7.44
CA LEU A 15 -12.28 -45.62 7.30
C LEU A 15 -11.45 -45.79 6.01
N LEU A 16 -11.17 -47.04 5.61
CA LEU A 16 -10.44 -47.37 4.37
C LEU A 16 -11.29 -47.16 3.11
N GLU A 17 -12.61 -47.31 3.19
CA GLU A 17 -13.53 -46.98 2.09
C GLU A 17 -13.72 -45.47 1.91
N ILE A 18 -13.63 -44.68 2.99
CA ILE A 18 -13.65 -43.20 2.93
C ILE A 18 -12.45 -42.64 2.14
N ASP A 19 -11.33 -43.38 2.09
CA ASP A 19 -10.09 -42.91 1.46
C ASP A 19 -10.00 -43.19 -0.05
N LYS A 20 -10.98 -43.93 -0.61
CA LYS A 20 -11.16 -44.02 -2.07
C LYS A 20 -11.89 -42.79 -2.59
N ASN A 21 -11.26 -41.62 -2.48
CA ASN A 21 -11.77 -40.42 -3.13
C ASN A 21 -11.36 -40.49 -4.62
N PRO A 22 -12.28 -40.78 -5.57
CA PRO A 22 -11.93 -40.78 -6.98
C PRO A 22 -11.40 -39.39 -7.35
N ARG A 23 -10.24 -39.35 -8.01
CA ARG A 23 -9.64 -38.11 -8.55
C ARG A 23 -10.74 -37.36 -9.33
N GLY A 24 -11.06 -36.14 -8.89
CA GLY A 24 -12.04 -35.27 -9.55
C GLY A 24 -13.33 -34.97 -8.77
N LYS A 25 -13.67 -35.70 -7.69
CA LYS A 25 -14.83 -35.33 -6.85
C LYS A 25 -14.43 -34.33 -5.76
N THR A 26 -15.11 -33.18 -5.71
CA THR A 26 -14.93 -32.19 -4.63
C THR A 26 -15.16 -32.82 -3.27
N ARG A 27 -14.20 -32.60 -2.37
CA ARG A 27 -14.17 -33.17 -1.01
C ARG A 27 -15.47 -32.87 -0.27
N SER A 28 -15.99 -33.85 0.46
CA SER A 28 -17.29 -33.76 1.15
C SER A 28 -17.40 -32.56 2.09
N TRP A 29 -16.31 -32.19 2.78
CA TRP A 29 -16.28 -31.05 3.68
C TRP A 29 -16.32 -29.69 2.96
N ILE A 30 -15.81 -29.61 1.72
CA ILE A 30 -15.89 -28.41 0.86
C ILE A 30 -17.35 -28.19 0.43
N ARG A 31 -18.10 -29.27 0.16
CA ARG A 31 -19.52 -29.18 -0.21
C ARG A 31 -20.40 -28.56 0.89
N LYS A 32 -19.92 -28.53 2.13
CA LYS A 32 -20.60 -27.87 3.26
C LYS A 32 -20.31 -26.37 3.35
N ARG A 33 -19.84 -25.72 2.27
CA ARG A 33 -19.59 -24.26 2.21
C ARG A 33 -20.79 -23.46 2.70
N GLU A 34 -21.97 -23.74 2.16
CA GLU A 34 -23.13 -22.88 2.41
C GLU A 34 -23.63 -22.93 3.85
N SER A 35 -23.43 -24.05 4.55
CA SER A 35 -23.86 -24.22 5.94
C SER A 35 -22.75 -24.03 6.96
N ARG A 36 -21.49 -24.26 6.60
CA ARG A 36 -20.35 -24.30 7.54
C ARG A 36 -19.15 -23.45 7.10
N GLY A 37 -19.28 -22.68 6.03
CA GLY A 37 -18.24 -21.78 5.55
C GLY A 37 -18.12 -20.55 6.45
N PHE A 38 -16.91 -19.98 6.50
CA PHE A 38 -16.59 -18.78 7.27
C PHE A 38 -17.56 -17.62 6.99
N TYR A 39 -17.87 -17.38 5.71
CA TYR A 39 -18.79 -16.31 5.31
C TYR A 39 -20.20 -16.46 5.90
N THR A 40 -20.82 -17.65 5.78
CA THR A 40 -22.19 -17.83 6.26
C THR A 40 -22.32 -17.77 7.78
N ASN A 41 -21.29 -18.21 8.51
CA ASN A 41 -21.33 -18.28 9.97
C ASN A 41 -20.78 -16.97 10.56
N ILE A 42 -19.46 -16.89 10.72
CA ILE A 42 -18.79 -15.77 11.41
C ILE A 42 -19.08 -14.44 10.75
N VAL A 43 -18.93 -14.32 9.43
CA VAL A 43 -19.00 -12.99 8.81
C VAL A 43 -20.40 -12.41 8.90
N ARG A 44 -21.44 -13.19 8.58
CA ARG A 44 -22.83 -12.72 8.68
C ARG A 44 -23.28 -12.41 10.10
N GLU A 45 -22.81 -13.18 11.08
CA GLU A 45 -23.04 -12.92 12.50
C GLU A 45 -22.43 -11.57 12.89
N LEU A 46 -21.14 -11.35 12.60
CA LEU A 46 -20.44 -10.11 12.93
C LEU A 46 -21.01 -8.87 12.21
N MET A 47 -21.54 -9.03 10.98
CA MET A 47 -22.17 -7.91 10.25
C MET A 47 -23.35 -7.29 11.02
N VAL A 48 -24.02 -8.06 11.88
CA VAL A 48 -25.23 -7.64 12.59
C VAL A 48 -24.99 -7.50 14.09
N GLU A 49 -24.30 -8.46 14.69
CA GLU A 49 -24.24 -8.62 16.15
C GLU A 49 -23.01 -7.92 16.76
N ASP A 50 -21.88 -7.86 16.05
CA ASP A 50 -20.66 -7.19 16.52
C ASP A 50 -19.96 -6.43 15.39
N THR A 51 -20.44 -5.20 15.18
CA THR A 51 -19.88 -4.31 14.16
C THR A 51 -18.43 -3.88 14.46
N ALA A 52 -17.95 -3.98 15.71
CA ALA A 52 -16.57 -3.64 16.05
C ALA A 52 -15.63 -4.76 15.59
N ALA A 53 -15.95 -6.01 15.91
CA ALA A 53 -15.22 -7.17 15.41
C ALA A 53 -15.30 -7.29 13.88
N TYR A 54 -16.44 -6.92 13.26
CA TYR A 54 -16.53 -6.83 11.80
C TYR A 54 -15.51 -5.83 11.23
N ARG A 55 -15.41 -4.62 11.80
CA ARG A 55 -14.43 -3.61 11.38
C ARG A 55 -13.00 -4.10 11.56
N GLU A 56 -12.71 -4.80 12.65
CA GLU A 56 -11.40 -5.39 12.86
C GLU A 56 -11.08 -6.42 11.77
N MET A 57 -12.01 -7.32 11.50
CA MET A 57 -11.85 -8.41 10.53
C MET A 57 -11.71 -7.90 9.08
N MET A 58 -12.54 -6.92 8.70
CA MET A 58 -12.67 -6.43 7.32
C MET A 58 -11.88 -5.16 7.04
N ARG A 59 -11.31 -4.55 8.08
CA ARG A 59 -10.63 -3.23 8.06
C ARG A 59 -11.54 -2.09 7.61
N MET A 60 -12.85 -2.30 7.59
CA MET A 60 -13.86 -1.34 7.17
C MET A 60 -15.22 -1.61 7.81
N SER A 61 -16.09 -0.61 7.85
CA SER A 61 -17.48 -0.76 8.25
C SER A 61 -18.27 -1.60 7.25
N TYR A 62 -19.40 -2.16 7.69
CA TYR A 62 -20.28 -2.88 6.78
C TYR A 62 -20.94 -1.98 5.73
N ASP A 63 -21.18 -0.70 6.05
CA ASP A 63 -21.72 0.27 5.09
C ASP A 63 -20.73 0.53 3.95
N ASP A 64 -19.46 0.72 4.28
CA ASP A 64 -18.42 0.88 3.26
C ASP A 64 -18.23 -0.40 2.45
N PHE A 65 -18.34 -1.57 3.09
CA PHE A 65 -18.31 -2.84 2.38
C PHE A 65 -19.45 -2.96 1.36
N LYS A 66 -20.68 -2.55 1.72
CA LYS A 66 -21.83 -2.57 0.79
C LYS A 66 -21.62 -1.62 -0.39
N VAL A 67 -21.07 -0.43 -0.15
CA VAL A 67 -20.74 0.52 -1.23
C VAL A 67 -19.70 -0.07 -2.17
N LEU A 68 -18.62 -0.63 -1.60
CA LEU A 68 -17.57 -1.31 -2.36
C LEU A 68 -18.14 -2.45 -3.20
N LEU A 69 -18.93 -3.32 -2.57
CA LEU A 69 -19.58 -4.48 -3.19
C LEU A 69 -20.46 -4.05 -4.36
N ARG A 70 -21.29 -3.02 -4.19
CA ARG A 70 -22.21 -2.54 -5.24
C ARG A 70 -21.47 -2.14 -6.52
N VAL A 71 -20.25 -1.61 -6.41
CA VAL A 71 -19.43 -1.21 -7.56
C VAL A 71 -18.79 -2.43 -8.24
N VAL A 72 -18.27 -3.39 -7.47
CA VAL A 72 -17.53 -4.54 -8.03
C VAL A 72 -18.39 -5.73 -8.39
N GLU A 73 -19.57 -5.88 -7.78
CA GLU A 73 -20.46 -7.03 -7.93
C GLU A 73 -20.78 -7.40 -9.39
N PRO A 74 -21.05 -6.45 -10.31
CA PRO A 74 -21.28 -6.77 -11.73
C PRO A 74 -20.07 -7.42 -12.41
N HIS A 75 -18.87 -7.23 -11.87
CA HIS A 75 -17.60 -7.65 -12.46
C HIS A 75 -17.02 -8.90 -11.82
N ILE A 76 -17.53 -9.29 -10.64
CA ILE A 76 -17.04 -10.46 -9.88
C ILE A 76 -18.13 -11.52 -9.68
N SER A 77 -19.29 -11.39 -10.34
CA SER A 77 -20.39 -12.35 -10.28
C SER A 77 -20.30 -13.36 -11.42
N PRO A 78 -19.90 -14.63 -11.15
CA PRO A 78 -19.80 -15.63 -12.20
C PRO A 78 -21.19 -16.09 -12.67
N HIS A 79 -21.29 -16.47 -13.94
CA HIS A 79 -22.51 -17.10 -14.46
C HIS A 79 -22.66 -18.53 -13.92
N GLN A 80 -23.85 -18.87 -13.43
CA GLN A 80 -24.16 -20.23 -13.01
C GLN A 80 -24.28 -21.14 -14.23
N VAL A 81 -23.41 -22.14 -14.31
CA VAL A 81 -23.48 -23.19 -15.34
C VAL A 81 -24.43 -24.29 -14.89
N GLN A 82 -25.30 -24.74 -15.79
CA GLN A 82 -26.25 -25.83 -15.53
C GLN A 82 -25.50 -27.15 -15.24
N GLY A 83 -25.83 -27.81 -14.13
CA GLY A 83 -25.15 -29.03 -13.67
C GLY A 83 -23.76 -28.82 -13.04
N GLY A 84 -23.27 -27.58 -13.00
CA GLY A 84 -22.02 -27.21 -12.34
C GLY A 84 -22.15 -27.05 -10.82
N GLN A 85 -21.03 -26.80 -10.15
CA GLN A 85 -21.07 -26.43 -8.73
C GLN A 85 -21.75 -25.08 -8.54
N LYS A 86 -22.39 -24.89 -7.38
CA LYS A 86 -23.01 -23.61 -7.05
C LYS A 86 -21.95 -22.52 -6.97
N VAL A 87 -22.15 -21.48 -7.77
CA VAL A 87 -21.27 -20.31 -7.85
C VAL A 87 -21.08 -19.69 -6.46
N ILE A 88 -19.88 -19.16 -6.23
CA ILE A 88 -19.56 -18.42 -5.01
C ILE A 88 -20.07 -16.98 -5.21
N PRO A 89 -20.99 -16.48 -4.38
CA PRO A 89 -21.61 -15.18 -4.57
C PRO A 89 -20.62 -14.03 -4.37
N ALA A 90 -20.82 -12.90 -5.06
CA ALA A 90 -19.94 -11.73 -5.02
C ALA A 90 -19.59 -11.23 -3.60
N PRO A 91 -20.54 -11.13 -2.64
CA PRO A 91 -20.23 -10.79 -1.26
C PRO A 91 -19.19 -11.71 -0.60
N GLU A 92 -19.28 -13.03 -0.83
CA GLU A 92 -18.35 -14.02 -0.28
C GLU A 92 -16.98 -13.91 -0.95
N ARG A 93 -16.95 -13.69 -2.28
CA ARG A 93 -15.71 -13.46 -3.04
C ARG A 93 -14.97 -12.23 -2.54
N LEU A 94 -15.66 -11.10 -2.42
CA LEU A 94 -15.09 -9.86 -1.90
C LEU A 94 -14.61 -10.02 -0.46
N THR A 95 -15.41 -10.68 0.40
CA THR A 95 -15.04 -10.96 1.78
C THR A 95 -13.75 -11.79 1.86
N LEU A 96 -13.65 -12.83 1.03
CA LEU A 96 -12.48 -13.69 0.97
C LEU A 96 -11.22 -12.91 0.57
N THR A 97 -11.33 -12.07 -0.46
CA THR A 97 -10.20 -11.23 -0.90
C THR A 97 -9.78 -10.24 0.16
N ILE A 98 -10.72 -9.48 0.76
CA ILE A 98 -10.39 -8.54 1.84
C ILE A 98 -9.76 -9.25 3.03
N ARG A 99 -10.25 -10.44 3.40
CA ARG A 99 -9.66 -11.25 4.48
C ARG A 99 -8.23 -11.65 4.15
N PHE A 100 -7.95 -12.07 2.92
CA PHE A 100 -6.60 -12.37 2.46
C PHE A 100 -5.68 -11.15 2.58
N LEU A 101 -6.10 -9.98 2.08
CA LEU A 101 -5.32 -8.74 2.16
C LEU A 101 -5.05 -8.32 3.61
N ALA A 102 -6.07 -8.38 4.47
CA ALA A 102 -6.01 -7.92 5.86
C ALA A 102 -5.13 -8.79 6.76
N THR A 103 -4.98 -10.08 6.44
CA THR A 103 -4.31 -11.06 7.29
C THR A 103 -3.00 -11.60 6.74
N GLY A 104 -2.86 -11.68 5.41
CA GLY A 104 -1.74 -12.37 4.77
C GLY A 104 -1.79 -13.90 4.92
N GLU A 105 -2.93 -14.49 5.29
CA GLU A 105 -3.06 -15.92 5.42
C GLU A 105 -2.82 -16.67 4.10
N THR A 106 -2.27 -17.88 4.18
CA THR A 106 -2.10 -18.70 2.98
C THR A 106 -3.46 -19.07 2.37
N TYR A 107 -3.50 -19.24 1.04
CA TYR A 107 -4.69 -19.77 0.37
C TYR A 107 -5.12 -21.14 0.92
N ARG A 108 -4.18 -21.90 1.49
CA ARG A 108 -4.51 -23.17 2.15
C ARG A 108 -5.27 -22.97 3.45
N SER A 109 -4.89 -21.99 4.28
CA SER A 109 -5.66 -21.63 5.49
C SER A 109 -7.07 -21.18 5.10
N LEU A 110 -7.18 -20.24 4.17
CA LEU A 110 -8.46 -19.72 3.68
C LEU A 110 -9.34 -20.81 3.06
N CYS A 111 -8.75 -21.80 2.39
CA CYS A 111 -9.45 -22.96 1.86
C CYS A 111 -10.19 -23.75 2.95
N PHE A 112 -9.57 -23.95 4.12
CA PHE A 112 -10.22 -24.64 5.23
C PHE A 112 -11.33 -23.79 5.87
N GLN A 113 -11.09 -22.48 6.03
CA GLN A 113 -12.06 -21.55 6.64
C GLN A 113 -13.30 -21.35 5.76
N PHE A 114 -13.08 -20.90 4.52
CA PHE A 114 -14.16 -20.58 3.58
C PHE A 114 -14.73 -21.82 2.91
N ARG A 115 -14.06 -22.98 2.99
CA ARG A 115 -14.45 -24.20 2.27
C ARG A 115 -14.52 -23.97 0.77
N ILE A 116 -13.53 -23.26 0.24
CA ILE A 116 -13.35 -22.97 -1.19
C ILE A 116 -12.00 -23.55 -1.62
N SER A 117 -11.93 -24.16 -2.81
CA SER A 117 -10.67 -24.74 -3.29
C SER A 117 -9.59 -23.67 -3.46
N VAL A 118 -8.33 -24.04 -3.24
CA VAL A 118 -7.17 -23.13 -3.42
C VAL A 118 -7.14 -22.53 -4.83
N ALA A 119 -7.47 -23.32 -5.85
CA ALA A 119 -7.55 -22.84 -7.23
C ALA A 119 -8.61 -21.75 -7.41
N ALA A 120 -9.80 -21.95 -6.84
CA ALA A 120 -10.86 -20.95 -6.90
C ALA A 120 -10.49 -19.68 -6.11
N ILE A 121 -9.83 -19.83 -4.95
CA ILE A 121 -9.32 -18.69 -4.17
C ILE A 121 -8.33 -17.86 -4.99
N SER A 122 -7.37 -18.51 -5.64
CA SER A 122 -6.39 -17.81 -6.47
C SER A 122 -7.05 -17.00 -7.59
N TYR A 123 -8.06 -17.56 -8.23
CA TYR A 123 -8.85 -16.86 -9.26
C TYR A 123 -9.64 -15.69 -8.66
N ILE A 124 -10.35 -15.92 -7.55
CA ILE A 124 -11.16 -14.91 -6.86
C ILE A 124 -10.32 -13.71 -6.44
N VAL A 125 -9.18 -13.94 -5.79
CA VAL A 125 -8.32 -12.87 -5.28
C VAL A 125 -7.85 -12.00 -6.43
N LYS A 126 -7.36 -12.61 -7.51
CA LYS A 126 -6.93 -11.88 -8.71
C LYS A 126 -8.06 -11.07 -9.32
N GLU A 127 -9.20 -11.69 -9.62
CA GLU A 127 -10.34 -11.04 -10.27
C GLU A 127 -10.91 -9.88 -9.43
N VAL A 128 -11.02 -10.07 -8.12
CA VAL A 128 -11.52 -9.02 -7.22
C VAL A 128 -10.54 -7.86 -7.11
N CYS A 129 -9.22 -8.12 -7.02
CA CYS A 129 -8.22 -7.05 -7.02
C CYS A 129 -8.26 -6.25 -8.33
N GLU A 130 -8.32 -6.93 -9.48
CA GLU A 130 -8.45 -6.28 -10.80
C GLU A 130 -9.74 -5.45 -10.90
N ALA A 131 -10.87 -5.96 -10.39
CA ALA A 131 -12.13 -5.23 -10.37
C ALA A 131 -12.05 -3.97 -9.49
N ILE A 132 -11.41 -4.06 -8.31
CA ILE A 132 -11.19 -2.90 -7.43
C ILE A 132 -10.34 -1.85 -8.15
N VAL A 133 -9.21 -2.24 -8.73
CA VAL A 133 -8.32 -1.32 -9.43
C VAL A 133 -9.04 -0.65 -10.60
N LYS A 134 -9.80 -1.41 -11.40
CA LYS A 134 -10.45 -0.90 -12.60
C LYS A 134 -11.65 0.00 -12.31
N HIS A 135 -12.48 -0.34 -11.33
CA HIS A 135 -13.78 0.30 -11.12
C HIS A 135 -13.81 1.26 -9.93
N ILE A 136 -12.92 1.09 -8.95
CA ILE A 136 -12.82 1.97 -7.78
C ILE A 136 -11.55 2.83 -7.87
N GLY A 137 -10.49 2.32 -8.48
CA GLY A 137 -9.21 3.04 -8.65
C GLY A 137 -9.36 4.44 -9.24
N PRO A 138 -10.08 4.64 -10.36
CA PRO A 138 -10.25 5.98 -10.95
C PRO A 138 -10.89 7.03 -10.01
N LEU A 139 -11.62 6.60 -8.98
CA LEU A 139 -12.29 7.48 -8.02
C LEU A 139 -11.40 7.85 -6.83
N TYR A 140 -10.45 6.98 -6.48
CA TYR A 140 -9.70 7.10 -5.21
C TYR A 140 -8.19 7.21 -5.37
N LEU A 141 -7.58 6.60 -6.40
CA LEU A 141 -6.15 6.68 -6.72
C LEU A 141 -5.99 7.43 -8.04
N LYS A 142 -6.08 8.76 -7.97
CA LYS A 142 -6.08 9.65 -9.13
C LYS A 142 -4.94 10.66 -9.00
N VAL A 143 -4.10 10.72 -10.03
CA VAL A 143 -3.11 11.79 -10.18
C VAL A 143 -3.85 13.09 -10.52
N PRO A 144 -3.56 14.21 -9.84
CA PRO A 144 -4.14 15.50 -10.17
C PRO A 144 -3.91 15.86 -11.63
N SER A 145 -5.02 16.20 -12.26
CA SER A 145 -5.18 16.47 -13.69
C SER A 145 -5.20 17.96 -14.02
N THR A 146 -5.40 18.83 -13.02
CA THR A 146 -5.44 20.28 -13.22
C THR A 146 -4.47 21.00 -12.30
N THR A 147 -4.09 22.21 -12.70
CA THR A 147 -3.26 23.12 -11.92
C THR A 147 -3.87 23.40 -10.55
N GLU A 148 -5.20 23.56 -10.49
CA GLU A 148 -5.95 23.87 -9.27
C GLU A 148 -5.88 22.70 -8.26
N GLU A 149 -6.06 21.45 -8.72
CA GLU A 149 -5.93 20.26 -7.86
C GLU A 149 -4.50 20.18 -7.27
N TRP A 150 -3.46 20.53 -8.02
CA TRP A 150 -2.08 20.61 -7.51
C TRP A 150 -1.87 21.75 -6.51
N LEU A 151 -2.49 22.92 -6.73
CA LEU A 151 -2.42 24.06 -5.82
C LEU A 151 -3.08 23.75 -4.48
N GLU A 152 -4.20 23.02 -4.47
CA GLU A 152 -4.86 22.55 -3.24
C GLU A 152 -3.94 21.65 -2.42
N ILE A 153 -3.26 20.72 -3.08
CA ILE A 153 -2.27 19.84 -2.43
C ILE A 153 -1.12 20.68 -1.85
N ALA A 154 -0.59 21.62 -2.63
CA ALA A 154 0.52 22.46 -2.19
C ALA A 154 0.17 23.36 -1.00
N ALA A 155 -1.05 23.93 -0.99
CA ALA A 155 -1.54 24.71 0.13
C ALA A 155 -1.59 23.88 1.42
N LYS A 156 -2.08 22.63 1.36
CA LYS A 156 -2.11 21.72 2.52
C LYS A 156 -0.71 21.32 2.98
N PHE A 157 0.24 21.11 2.06
CA PHE A 157 1.64 20.87 2.43
C PHE A 157 2.25 22.06 3.17
N GLU A 158 1.95 23.28 2.74
CA GLU A 158 2.39 24.49 3.42
C GLU A 158 1.74 24.65 4.80
N GLU A 159 0.43 24.42 4.90
CA GLU A 159 -0.34 24.55 6.13
C GLU A 159 0.05 23.50 7.19
N ILE A 160 0.04 22.22 6.81
CA ILE A 160 0.19 21.09 7.75
C ILE A 160 1.68 20.80 8.01
N TRP A 161 2.48 20.81 6.95
CA TRP A 161 3.86 20.33 6.97
C TRP A 161 4.90 21.45 6.91
N ASN A 162 4.45 22.70 6.78
CA ASN A 162 5.29 23.89 6.64
C ASN A 162 6.31 23.72 5.51
N TYR A 163 5.87 23.16 4.38
CA TYR A 163 6.72 22.99 3.21
C TYR A 163 6.04 23.64 1.99
N PRO A 164 6.35 24.90 1.67
CA PRO A 164 5.72 25.62 0.56
C PRO A 164 6.08 24.99 -0.79
N ASN A 165 5.20 25.15 -1.77
CA ASN A 165 5.33 24.63 -3.14
C ASN A 165 5.55 23.09 -3.23
N CYS A 166 5.36 22.33 -2.15
CA CYS A 166 5.46 20.87 -2.18
C CYS A 166 4.15 20.25 -2.67
N VAL A 167 4.23 19.33 -3.63
CA VAL A 167 3.06 18.66 -4.23
C VAL A 167 2.99 17.16 -3.94
N GLY A 168 3.91 16.64 -3.14
CA GLY A 168 3.92 15.23 -2.77
C GLY A 168 5.25 14.74 -2.21
N ALA A 169 5.18 13.65 -1.45
CA ALA A 169 6.35 12.93 -0.96
C ALA A 169 6.56 11.63 -1.74
N ILE A 170 7.64 11.55 -2.52
CA ILE A 170 8.02 10.35 -3.27
C ILE A 170 8.78 9.41 -2.35
N ASP A 171 8.43 8.14 -2.38
CA ASP A 171 9.19 7.07 -1.75
C ASP A 171 8.87 5.74 -2.47
N GLY A 172 9.79 4.79 -2.39
CA GLY A 172 9.60 3.47 -2.94
C GLY A 172 9.89 2.37 -1.93
N LYS A 173 9.34 1.20 -2.21
CA LYS A 173 9.51 0.00 -1.39
C LYS A 173 9.70 -1.22 -2.26
N HIS A 174 10.59 -2.11 -1.83
CA HIS A 174 10.61 -3.48 -2.30
C HIS A 174 9.46 -4.25 -1.66
N ILE A 175 8.64 -4.87 -2.50
CA ILE A 175 7.65 -5.88 -2.12
C ILE A 175 8.30 -7.25 -2.29
N VAL A 176 8.64 -7.90 -1.18
CA VAL A 176 9.30 -9.20 -1.20
C VAL A 176 8.31 -10.30 -1.62
N MET A 177 8.74 -11.14 -2.56
CA MET A 177 7.93 -12.20 -3.12
C MET A 177 8.73 -13.47 -3.37
N GLN A 178 8.04 -14.60 -3.46
CA GLN A 178 8.63 -15.81 -4.02
C GLN A 178 8.78 -15.63 -5.53
N PRO A 179 10.00 -15.76 -6.09
CA PRO A 179 10.18 -15.63 -7.54
C PRO A 179 9.48 -16.79 -8.27
N PRO A 180 8.97 -16.57 -9.48
CA PRO A 180 8.52 -17.64 -10.36
C PRO A 180 9.60 -18.70 -10.59
N ALA A 181 9.16 -19.92 -10.89
CA ALA A 181 10.09 -20.97 -11.30
C ALA A 181 10.93 -20.49 -12.50
N ASN A 182 12.23 -20.79 -12.49
CA ASN A 182 13.18 -20.42 -13.54
C ASN A 182 13.42 -18.89 -13.71
N ALA A 183 13.04 -18.05 -12.74
CA ALA A 183 13.31 -16.60 -12.81
C ALA A 183 14.78 -16.22 -12.56
N GLY A 184 15.61 -17.14 -12.06
CA GLY A 184 17.02 -16.89 -11.75
C GLY A 184 17.19 -15.67 -10.83
N SER A 185 18.12 -14.77 -11.17
CA SER A 185 18.38 -13.53 -10.43
C SER A 185 17.56 -12.32 -10.91
N PHE A 186 16.54 -12.51 -11.76
CA PHE A 186 15.79 -11.40 -12.35
C PHE A 186 15.10 -10.51 -11.29
N PHE A 187 14.59 -11.12 -10.21
CA PHE A 187 13.98 -10.39 -9.10
C PHE A 187 14.92 -10.19 -7.90
N TYR A 188 16.15 -10.73 -7.96
CA TYR A 188 17.08 -10.71 -6.84
C TYR A 188 17.71 -9.32 -6.69
N ASN A 189 17.53 -8.71 -5.52
CA ASN A 189 17.98 -7.35 -5.22
C ASN A 189 19.25 -7.35 -4.35
N TYR A 190 19.81 -6.16 -4.14
CA TYR A 190 20.99 -5.94 -3.30
C TYR A 190 20.75 -6.18 -1.81
N LYS A 191 19.48 -6.33 -1.37
CA LYS A 191 19.10 -6.73 -0.01
C LYS A 191 18.97 -8.24 0.16
N HIS A 192 19.52 -9.02 -0.77
CA HIS A 192 19.52 -10.47 -0.76
C HIS A 192 18.11 -11.10 -0.75
N THR A 193 17.11 -10.42 -1.30
CA THR A 193 15.72 -10.91 -1.43
C THR A 193 15.23 -10.83 -2.86
N HIS A 194 14.17 -11.57 -3.18
CA HIS A 194 13.45 -11.43 -4.45
C HIS A 194 12.28 -10.46 -4.29
N SER A 195 12.17 -9.46 -5.15
CA SER A 195 11.13 -8.43 -5.02
C SER A 195 10.72 -7.79 -6.33
N ILE A 196 9.56 -7.15 -6.31
CA ILE A 196 9.20 -6.07 -7.23
C ILE A 196 9.18 -4.75 -6.48
N VAL A 197 9.33 -3.64 -7.19
CA VAL A 197 9.33 -2.30 -6.62
C VAL A 197 7.95 -1.68 -6.76
N LEU A 198 7.48 -1.11 -5.65
CA LEU A 198 6.37 -0.16 -5.57
C LEU A 198 6.97 1.23 -5.44
N MET A 199 6.67 2.12 -6.38
CA MET A 199 6.92 3.55 -6.28
C MET A 199 5.60 4.26 -5.96
N ALA A 200 5.58 5.15 -4.98
CA ALA A 200 4.37 5.90 -4.64
C ALA A 200 4.67 7.37 -4.34
N VAL A 201 3.65 8.22 -4.55
CA VAL A 201 3.63 9.60 -4.08
C VAL A 201 2.56 9.72 -3.01
N ALA A 202 2.95 10.12 -1.81
CA ALA A 202 2.03 10.42 -0.73
C ALA A 202 1.60 11.89 -0.75
N GLY A 203 0.32 12.12 -0.54
CA GLY A 203 -0.28 13.44 -0.36
C GLY A 203 -0.33 13.88 1.11
N PRO A 204 -0.69 15.14 1.36
CA PRO A 204 -0.56 15.78 2.66
C PRO A 204 -1.46 15.16 3.74
N ASP A 205 -2.52 14.45 3.35
CA ASP A 205 -3.43 13.71 4.22
C ASP A 205 -3.12 12.20 4.25
N TYR A 206 -1.87 11.83 3.95
CA TYR A 206 -1.34 10.46 3.87
C TYR A 206 -2.01 9.57 2.81
N GLU A 207 -2.78 10.14 1.88
CA GLU A 207 -3.33 9.44 0.73
C GLU A 207 -2.24 9.12 -0.29
N CYS A 208 -2.45 8.08 -1.09
CA CYS A 208 -1.60 7.79 -2.24
C CYS A 208 -2.10 8.59 -3.45
N ILE A 209 -1.30 9.51 -3.97
CA ILE A 209 -1.62 10.32 -5.15
C ILE A 209 -1.30 9.57 -6.45
N TYR A 210 -0.16 8.87 -6.44
CA TYR A 210 0.37 8.13 -7.58
C TYR A 210 1.00 6.83 -7.11
N ALA A 211 0.87 5.78 -7.91
CA ALA A 211 1.56 4.53 -7.69
C ALA A 211 1.98 3.88 -9.01
N ASP A 212 3.14 3.23 -9.00
CA ASP A 212 3.65 2.37 -10.07
C ASP A 212 4.26 1.12 -9.44
N VAL A 213 3.85 -0.06 -9.92
CA VAL A 213 4.20 -1.36 -9.34
C VAL A 213 4.62 -2.31 -10.46
N GLY A 214 5.66 -3.11 -10.21
CA GLY A 214 6.02 -4.22 -11.10
C GLY A 214 7.45 -4.16 -11.63
N THR A 215 8.15 -3.04 -11.44
CA THR A 215 9.58 -2.99 -11.80
C THR A 215 10.34 -4.03 -10.98
N ASN A 216 11.09 -4.91 -11.64
CA ASN A 216 11.84 -5.96 -10.94
C ASN A 216 12.86 -5.35 -9.97
N GLY A 217 12.99 -5.95 -8.77
CA GLY A 217 13.82 -5.43 -7.68
C GLY A 217 15.32 -5.43 -7.93
N ARG A 218 15.80 -5.99 -9.06
CA ARG A 218 17.19 -5.90 -9.48
C ARG A 218 17.55 -4.52 -10.02
N VAL A 219 16.58 -3.78 -10.57
CA VAL A 219 16.83 -2.43 -11.10
C VAL A 219 17.20 -1.51 -9.95
N ALA A 220 18.31 -0.77 -10.10
CA ALA A 220 18.71 0.24 -9.13
C ALA A 220 17.63 1.32 -8.98
N ASP A 221 17.52 1.87 -7.77
CA ASP A 221 16.35 2.63 -7.33
C ASP A 221 16.13 3.92 -8.14
N GLY A 222 17.20 4.65 -8.47
CA GLY A 222 17.13 5.77 -9.42
C GLY A 222 16.71 5.37 -10.83
N GLY A 223 17.01 4.14 -11.25
CA GLY A 223 16.55 3.55 -12.51
C GLY A 223 15.06 3.17 -12.49
N VAL A 224 14.48 2.91 -11.32
CA VAL A 224 13.03 2.72 -11.17
C VAL A 224 12.31 4.04 -11.37
N TRP A 225 12.76 5.11 -10.69
CA TRP A 225 12.19 6.45 -10.85
C TRP A 225 12.27 6.94 -12.31
N ASN A 226 13.43 6.83 -12.96
CA ASN A 226 13.58 7.28 -14.34
C ASN A 226 12.71 6.51 -15.36
N LYS A 227 12.19 5.34 -14.98
CA LYS A 227 11.28 4.54 -15.83
C LYS A 227 9.81 4.80 -15.54
N CYS A 228 9.47 5.29 -14.35
CA CYS A 228 8.08 5.47 -13.95
C CYS A 228 7.40 6.55 -14.80
N SER A 229 6.09 6.38 -15.02
CA SER A 229 5.30 7.30 -15.84
C SER A 229 5.31 8.73 -15.28
N LEU A 230 5.35 8.88 -13.95
CA LEU A 230 5.39 10.20 -13.31
C LEU A 230 6.68 10.96 -13.61
N SER A 231 7.86 10.31 -13.53
CA SER A 231 9.12 11.00 -13.86
C SER A 231 9.12 11.48 -15.30
N LYS A 232 8.65 10.65 -16.24
CA LYS A 232 8.53 11.05 -17.65
C LYS A 232 7.58 12.23 -17.81
N SER A 233 6.41 12.19 -17.16
CA SER A 233 5.45 13.30 -17.24
C SER A 233 5.97 14.60 -16.64
N ILE A 234 6.80 14.54 -15.59
CA ILE A 234 7.48 15.70 -15.02
C ILE A 234 8.54 16.24 -15.99
N ASP A 235 9.39 15.37 -16.52
CA ASP A 235 10.48 15.76 -17.42
C ASP A 235 9.95 16.32 -18.76
N ASP A 236 8.86 15.75 -19.29
CA ASP A 236 8.20 16.17 -20.53
C ASP A 236 7.24 17.37 -20.33
N GLY A 237 6.99 17.79 -19.09
CA GLY A 237 6.04 18.87 -18.77
C GLY A 237 4.58 18.55 -19.11
N THR A 238 4.23 17.27 -19.24
CA THR A 238 2.85 16.82 -19.54
C THR A 238 1.97 16.76 -18.30
N ILE A 239 2.57 16.70 -17.11
CA ILE A 239 1.88 16.89 -15.84
C ILE A 239 1.49 18.37 -15.69
N SER A 240 0.24 18.65 -15.34
CA SER A 240 -0.30 20.01 -15.20
C SER A 240 0.16 20.70 -13.90
N LEU A 241 1.46 20.65 -13.59
CA LEU A 241 2.02 21.36 -12.45
C LEU A 241 1.85 22.88 -12.63
N PRO A 242 1.57 23.64 -11.56
CA PRO A 242 1.46 25.08 -11.66
C PRO A 242 2.78 25.73 -12.05
N SER A 243 2.70 26.92 -12.66
CA SER A 243 3.89 27.71 -12.97
C SER A 243 4.67 28.04 -11.70
N ALA A 244 6.00 28.13 -11.82
CA ALA A 244 6.88 28.50 -10.72
C ALA A 244 6.38 29.74 -9.95
N ARG A 245 6.40 29.66 -8.63
CA ARG A 245 5.90 30.68 -7.70
C ARG A 245 7.01 31.06 -6.73
N CYS A 246 7.02 32.30 -6.28
CA CYS A 246 7.87 32.71 -5.16
C CYS A 246 7.45 31.98 -3.89
N LEU A 247 8.43 31.68 -3.04
CA LEU A 247 8.16 31.34 -1.65
C LEU A 247 7.49 32.53 -0.94
N PRO A 248 6.76 32.30 0.18
CA PRO A 248 6.23 33.39 0.99
C PRO A 248 7.32 34.42 1.30
N PHE A 249 7.02 35.71 1.10
CA PHE A 249 7.95 36.84 1.29
C PHE A 249 9.20 36.88 0.38
N GLY A 250 9.51 35.80 -0.33
CA GLY A 250 10.62 35.71 -1.26
C GLY A 250 10.38 36.36 -2.63
N VAL A 251 11.47 36.67 -3.33
CA VAL A 251 11.47 37.24 -4.70
C VAL A 251 11.82 36.23 -5.80
N THR A 252 12.48 35.13 -5.43
CA THR A 252 12.92 34.09 -6.36
C THR A 252 11.79 33.09 -6.60
N LYS A 253 11.39 32.94 -7.87
CA LYS A 253 10.42 31.91 -8.28
C LYS A 253 11.09 30.55 -8.33
N ILE A 254 10.50 29.58 -7.65
CA ILE A 254 10.90 28.17 -7.72
C ILE A 254 9.73 27.32 -8.22
N PRO A 255 9.99 26.17 -8.87
CA PRO A 255 8.92 25.29 -9.33
C PRO A 255 8.19 24.65 -8.15
N TYR A 256 6.97 24.14 -8.42
CA TYR A 256 6.34 23.15 -7.55
C TYR A 256 7.10 21.84 -7.63
N LEU A 257 7.28 21.19 -6.49
CA LEU A 257 8.26 20.11 -6.34
C LEU A 257 7.77 18.98 -5.45
N PHE A 258 8.39 17.82 -5.63
CA PHE A 258 8.22 16.65 -4.78
C PHE A 258 9.40 16.54 -3.82
N VAL A 259 9.13 16.10 -2.59
CA VAL A 259 10.19 15.74 -1.63
C VAL A 259 10.48 14.25 -1.74
N ALA A 260 11.75 13.88 -1.78
CA ALA A 260 12.18 12.50 -1.95
C ALA A 260 13.28 12.14 -0.94
N ASP A 261 13.58 10.85 -0.81
CA ASP A 261 14.74 10.40 -0.04
C ASP A 261 16.07 10.63 -0.79
N ASP A 262 17.19 10.26 -0.15
CA ASP A 262 18.52 10.46 -0.74
C ASP A 262 18.83 9.52 -1.93
N ALA A 263 18.07 8.44 -2.12
CA ALA A 263 18.22 7.50 -3.23
C ALA A 263 17.78 8.09 -4.58
N PHE A 264 16.99 9.17 -4.56
CA PHE A 264 16.57 9.88 -5.77
C PHE A 264 17.60 10.90 -6.24
N ALA A 265 17.61 11.17 -7.55
CA ALA A 265 18.43 12.22 -8.14
C ALA A 265 17.82 13.60 -7.83
N LEU A 266 18.68 14.58 -7.50
CA LEU A 266 18.25 15.97 -7.30
C LEU A 266 17.91 16.60 -8.65
N LYS A 267 16.63 16.97 -8.84
CA LYS A 267 16.09 17.65 -10.04
C LYS A 267 15.35 18.93 -9.63
N PRO A 268 15.07 19.90 -10.51
CA PRO A 268 14.33 21.11 -10.15
C PRO A 268 12.98 20.84 -9.46
N ASN A 269 12.27 19.80 -9.89
CA ASN A 269 10.99 19.38 -9.30
C ASN A 269 11.11 18.22 -8.29
N VAL A 270 12.32 17.73 -7.97
CA VAL A 270 12.53 16.63 -7.01
C VAL A 270 13.66 16.99 -6.05
N MET A 271 13.27 17.36 -4.83
CA MET A 271 14.19 17.76 -3.76
C MET A 271 14.62 16.57 -2.91
N LYS A 272 15.85 16.61 -2.41
CA LYS A 272 16.43 15.60 -1.52
C LYS A 272 17.30 16.26 -0.44
N PRO A 273 17.56 15.60 0.69
CA PRO A 273 18.35 16.19 1.79
C PRO A 273 19.79 16.52 1.36
N TYR A 274 20.43 17.42 2.11
CA TYR A 274 21.89 17.55 2.09
C TYR A 274 22.54 16.29 2.70
N PRO A 275 23.71 15.86 2.18
CA PRO A 275 24.47 14.77 2.78
C PRO A 275 24.77 15.06 4.26
N GLN A 276 24.66 14.04 5.12
CA GLN A 276 24.79 14.18 6.59
C GLN A 276 26.21 14.54 7.09
N GLN A 277 27.19 14.69 6.19
CA GLN A 277 28.57 15.02 6.55
C GLN A 277 28.75 16.53 6.67
N SER A 278 29.28 17.00 7.81
CA SER A 278 29.65 18.40 8.05
C SER A 278 28.50 19.39 7.76
N LEU A 279 27.30 19.09 8.25
CA LEU A 279 26.13 19.95 8.09
C LEU A 279 26.27 21.23 8.92
N THR A 280 26.29 22.36 8.23
CA THR A 280 26.04 23.70 8.78
C THR A 280 24.60 23.80 9.30
N GLU A 281 24.35 24.74 10.21
CA GLU A 281 23.04 24.89 10.89
C GLU A 281 21.88 25.09 9.91
N ASP A 282 22.05 25.94 8.89
CA ASP A 282 21.10 26.15 7.80
C ASP A 282 20.72 24.85 7.07
N LYS A 283 21.70 23.99 6.79
CA LYS A 283 21.49 22.68 6.16
C LYS A 283 20.83 21.69 7.11
N ARG A 284 21.11 21.74 8.42
CA ARG A 284 20.42 20.91 9.42
C ARG A 284 18.93 21.26 9.48
N ILE A 285 18.59 22.55 9.51
CA ILE A 285 17.21 23.03 9.49
C ILE A 285 16.50 22.59 8.21
N TYR A 286 17.12 22.79 7.05
CA TYR A 286 16.57 22.29 5.79
C TYR A 286 16.32 20.78 5.85
N ASN A 287 17.30 19.98 6.27
CA ASN A 287 17.17 18.53 6.35
C ASN A 287 16.04 18.11 7.30
N TYR A 288 15.87 18.82 8.41
CA TYR A 288 14.77 18.57 9.34
C TYR A 288 13.42 18.85 8.68
N ARG A 289 13.23 20.05 8.09
CA ARG A 289 11.99 20.44 7.38
C ARG A 289 11.67 19.50 6.22
N HIS A 290 12.70 19.11 5.46
CA HIS A 290 12.60 18.12 4.38
C HIS A 290 12.18 16.74 4.90
N SER A 291 12.82 16.26 5.97
CA SER A 291 12.46 14.99 6.60
C SER A 291 11.02 15.01 7.11
N ARG A 292 10.55 16.14 7.66
CA ARG A 292 9.18 16.33 8.12
C ARG A 292 8.15 16.16 6.99
N ALA A 293 8.33 16.85 5.86
CA ALA A 293 7.43 16.68 4.72
C ALA A 293 7.51 15.27 4.12
N ARG A 294 8.72 14.68 4.07
CA ARG A 294 8.92 13.31 3.56
C ARG A 294 8.31 12.23 4.46
N ARG A 295 8.23 12.44 5.78
CA ARG A 295 7.67 11.46 6.75
C ARG A 295 6.26 10.99 6.42
N ILE A 296 5.51 11.76 5.64
CA ILE A 296 4.18 11.40 5.15
C ILE A 296 4.22 10.10 4.34
N SER A 297 5.20 9.94 3.44
CA SER A 297 5.30 8.73 2.63
C SER A 297 5.67 7.50 3.48
N GLU A 298 6.52 7.66 4.47
CA GLU A 298 6.78 6.61 5.46
C GLU A 298 5.52 6.21 6.22
N ASN A 299 4.71 7.18 6.65
CA ASN A 299 3.44 6.93 7.33
C ASN A 299 2.43 6.24 6.40
N LEU A 300 2.31 6.64 5.13
CA LEU A 300 1.48 5.93 4.14
C LEU A 300 1.86 4.43 4.10
N PHE A 301 3.15 4.13 3.92
CA PHE A 301 3.63 2.74 3.89
C PHE A 301 3.40 2.01 5.22
N GLY A 302 3.61 2.69 6.35
CA GLY A 302 3.33 2.18 7.68
C GLY A 302 1.86 1.80 7.89
N ILE A 303 0.93 2.67 7.45
CA ILE A 303 -0.52 2.41 7.53
C ILE A 303 -0.87 1.19 6.69
N ILE A 304 -0.48 1.16 5.41
CA ILE A 304 -0.88 0.06 4.53
C ILE A 304 -0.27 -1.27 5.01
N ALA A 305 0.96 -1.28 5.52
CA ALA A 305 1.57 -2.49 6.07
C ALA A 305 0.84 -2.97 7.34
N ASN A 306 0.45 -2.05 8.23
CA ASN A 306 -0.30 -2.40 9.44
C ASN A 306 -1.69 -2.96 9.12
N ARG A 307 -2.40 -2.35 8.16
CA ARG A 307 -3.79 -2.71 7.81
C ARG A 307 -3.89 -3.91 6.90
N TRP A 308 -2.99 -4.01 5.92
CA TRP A 308 -3.00 -5.03 4.89
C TRP A 308 -1.80 -5.95 5.06
N ARG A 309 -1.88 -6.84 6.05
CA ARG A 309 -0.75 -7.66 6.49
C ARG A 309 -0.17 -8.59 5.43
N VAL A 310 -0.86 -8.79 4.30
CA VAL A 310 -0.32 -9.55 3.16
C VAL A 310 1.02 -8.99 2.66
N ILE A 311 1.25 -7.69 2.76
CA ILE A 311 2.52 -7.07 2.33
C ILE A 311 3.63 -7.11 3.40
N ARG A 312 3.32 -7.64 4.60
CA ARG A 312 4.31 -7.77 5.67
C ARG A 312 5.16 -9.02 5.57
N GLY A 313 4.72 -10.02 4.81
CA GLY A 313 5.41 -11.29 4.60
C GLY A 313 5.78 -11.52 3.14
N ILE A 314 6.49 -12.63 2.89
CA ILE A 314 6.85 -13.05 1.53
C ILE A 314 5.58 -13.44 0.77
N ILE A 315 5.28 -12.70 -0.30
CA ILE A 315 4.09 -12.97 -1.10
C ILE A 315 4.34 -14.15 -2.03
N LEU A 316 3.53 -15.20 -1.90
CA LEU A 316 3.64 -16.45 -2.67
C LEU A 316 2.72 -16.43 -3.90
N LEU A 317 2.75 -15.34 -4.68
CA LEU A 317 1.89 -15.12 -5.84
C LEU A 317 2.71 -14.71 -7.07
N PRO A 318 2.17 -14.92 -8.29
CA PRO A 318 2.82 -14.42 -9.51
C PRO A 318 2.93 -12.89 -9.52
N PRO A 319 3.99 -12.31 -10.11
CA PRO A 319 4.24 -10.87 -10.12
C PRO A 319 3.03 -10.03 -10.57
N GLU A 320 2.33 -10.44 -11.63
CA GLU A 320 1.19 -9.71 -12.19
C GLU A 320 0.00 -9.67 -11.21
N THR A 321 -0.14 -10.73 -10.40
CA THR A 321 -1.16 -10.79 -9.35
C THR A 321 -0.76 -9.89 -8.17
N ILE A 322 0.53 -9.81 -7.86
CA ILE A 322 1.06 -8.92 -6.82
C ILE A 322 0.84 -7.47 -7.24
N GLU A 323 1.12 -7.09 -8.49
CA GLU A 323 0.87 -5.74 -9.00
C GLU A 323 -0.60 -5.32 -8.79
N SER A 324 -1.54 -6.16 -9.23
CA SER A 324 -2.98 -5.90 -9.06
C SER A 324 -3.38 -5.83 -7.58
N LEU A 325 -2.80 -6.68 -6.75
CA LEU A 325 -3.04 -6.72 -5.30
C LEU A 325 -2.56 -5.44 -4.61
N ILE A 326 -1.34 -4.99 -4.91
CA ILE A 326 -0.75 -3.78 -4.32
C ILE A 326 -1.54 -2.54 -4.76
N MET A 327 -1.90 -2.46 -6.04
CA MET A 327 -2.76 -1.38 -6.54
C MET A 327 -4.12 -1.39 -5.84
N ALA A 328 -4.75 -2.56 -5.67
CA ALA A 328 -6.02 -2.67 -4.94
C ALA A 328 -5.88 -2.21 -3.47
N ILE A 329 -4.78 -2.54 -2.80
CA ILE A 329 -4.48 -2.08 -1.43
C ILE A 329 -4.43 -0.56 -1.35
N LEU A 330 -3.75 0.10 -2.29
CA LEU A 330 -3.63 1.56 -2.33
C LEU A 330 -4.97 2.24 -2.62
N VAL A 331 -5.78 1.65 -3.50
CA VAL A 331 -7.16 2.10 -3.78
C VAL A 331 -8.02 1.98 -2.52
N LEU A 332 -7.99 0.83 -1.85
CA LEU A 332 -8.74 0.61 -0.60
C LEU A 332 -8.26 1.53 0.52
N HIS A 333 -6.96 1.80 0.60
CA HIS A 333 -6.41 2.75 1.55
C HIS A 333 -7.03 4.15 1.37
N ASN A 334 -6.99 4.69 0.15
CA ASN A 334 -7.58 6.00 -0.15
C ASN A 334 -9.10 6.02 0.07
N TYR A 335 -9.79 4.94 -0.29
CA TYR A 335 -11.22 4.77 -0.05
C TYR A 335 -11.57 4.88 1.44
N LEU A 336 -10.88 4.12 2.29
CA LEU A 336 -11.15 4.06 3.73
C LEU A 336 -10.70 5.33 4.47
N ARG A 337 -9.66 6.00 3.98
CA ARG A 337 -9.23 7.32 4.47
C ARG A 337 -10.26 8.41 4.21
N LYS A 338 -10.96 8.35 3.07
CA LYS A 338 -12.03 9.30 2.70
C LYS A 338 -13.38 8.94 3.33
N SER A 339 -13.58 7.70 3.78
CA SER A 339 -14.84 7.26 4.38
C SER A 339 -15.12 7.91 5.74
N ILE A 340 -16.33 8.46 5.89
CA ILE A 340 -16.82 8.97 7.18
C ILE A 340 -16.97 7.83 8.21
N SER A 341 -17.39 6.65 7.77
CA SER A 341 -17.74 5.54 8.67
C SER A 341 -16.54 4.69 9.10
N SER A 342 -15.47 4.65 8.29
CA SER A 342 -14.29 3.83 8.56
C SER A 342 -13.04 4.62 8.93
N LYS A 343 -12.88 5.90 8.53
CA LYS A 343 -11.62 6.65 8.70
C LYS A 343 -11.05 6.59 10.11
N ALA A 344 -11.88 6.79 11.14
CA ALA A 344 -11.44 6.75 12.54
C ALA A 344 -10.94 5.35 12.96
N SER A 345 -11.60 4.29 12.51
CA SER A 345 -11.18 2.91 12.80
C SER A 345 -9.99 2.45 11.96
N TYR A 346 -9.87 2.96 10.73
CA TYR A 346 -8.81 2.64 9.77
C TYR A 346 -7.51 3.38 10.10
N CYS A 347 -7.57 4.61 10.62
CA CYS A 347 -6.43 5.35 11.15
C CYS A 347 -6.76 5.96 12.52
N PRO A 348 -6.75 5.16 13.61
CA PRO A 348 -7.01 5.63 14.95
C PRO A 348 -5.92 6.58 15.42
N VAL A 349 -6.28 7.41 16.39
CA VAL A 349 -5.35 8.32 17.06
C VAL A 349 -4.17 7.53 17.64
N GLY A 350 -2.95 8.03 17.43
CA GLY A 350 -1.72 7.36 17.84
C GLY A 350 -1.19 6.33 16.84
N LEU A 351 -1.94 5.93 15.81
CA LEU A 351 -1.37 5.09 14.75
C LEU A 351 -0.22 5.81 14.06
N LEU A 352 -0.44 7.08 13.70
CA LEU A 352 0.48 7.91 12.91
C LEU A 352 1.49 8.62 13.78
N ASP A 353 2.61 9.00 13.17
CA ASP A 353 3.54 9.94 13.79
C ASP A 353 2.82 11.26 14.09
N THR A 354 2.98 11.77 15.31
CA THR A 354 2.36 13.01 15.76
C THR A 354 3.43 13.97 16.26
N GLU A 355 3.37 15.23 15.81
CA GLU A 355 4.17 16.31 16.36
C GLU A 355 3.27 17.25 17.16
N TYR A 356 3.70 17.57 18.37
CA TYR A 356 3.05 18.57 19.22
C TYR A 356 3.63 19.96 18.94
N CYS A 357 2.86 21.00 19.26
CA CYS A 357 3.22 22.41 19.07
C CYS A 357 4.53 22.82 19.78
N ASN A 358 4.97 22.07 20.78
CA ASN A 358 6.25 22.26 21.48
C ASN A 358 7.45 21.57 20.78
N GLY A 359 7.26 21.07 19.55
CA GLY A 359 8.28 20.31 18.82
C GLY A 359 8.44 18.86 19.31
N ARG A 360 7.65 18.37 20.28
CA ARG A 360 7.78 16.98 20.69
C ARG A 360 7.26 16.06 19.59
N PHE A 361 8.16 15.23 19.04
CA PHE A 361 7.83 14.17 18.11
C PHE A 361 7.47 12.88 18.86
N VAL A 362 6.31 12.29 18.55
CA VAL A 362 5.88 10.99 19.03
C VAL A 362 5.72 10.06 17.84
N GLN A 363 6.48 8.97 17.86
CA GLN A 363 6.40 7.92 16.86
C GLN A 363 5.04 7.23 16.91
N GLY A 364 4.45 7.00 15.74
CA GLY A 364 3.21 6.26 15.60
C GLY A 364 3.35 4.81 16.02
N LEU A 365 2.25 4.21 16.50
CA LEU A 365 2.19 2.80 16.92
C LEU A 365 2.64 1.84 15.81
N TRP A 366 2.45 2.19 14.52
CA TRP A 366 2.89 1.35 13.41
C TRP A 366 4.41 1.14 13.40
N ARG A 367 5.21 2.07 13.96
CA ARG A 367 6.67 1.95 14.05
C ARG A 367 7.13 0.96 15.11
N GLN A 368 6.27 0.66 16.10
CA GLN A 368 6.58 -0.26 17.20
C GLN A 368 6.22 -1.71 16.87
N GLU A 369 5.29 -1.94 15.94
CA GLU A 369 5.07 -3.28 15.39
C GLU A 369 6.30 -3.70 14.57
N SER A 370 6.76 -4.95 14.74
CA SER A 370 8.00 -5.43 14.11
C SER A 370 8.12 -4.98 12.65
N MET A 371 9.20 -4.24 12.36
CA MET A 371 9.53 -3.79 11.02
C MET A 371 9.40 -4.98 10.07
N SER A 372 8.55 -4.85 9.05
CA SER A 372 8.35 -5.93 8.09
C SER A 372 9.66 -6.22 7.38
N GLU A 373 10.12 -7.47 7.42
CA GLU A 373 11.23 -7.96 6.61
C GLU A 373 10.91 -7.97 5.10
N SER A 374 9.66 -7.68 4.73
CA SER A 374 9.15 -7.83 3.36
C SER A 374 8.77 -6.53 2.65
N LEU A 375 8.65 -5.41 3.38
CA LEU A 375 8.43 -4.07 2.82
C LEU A 375 9.67 -3.20 3.05
N LEU A 376 10.68 -3.37 2.20
CA LEU A 376 12.02 -2.80 2.45
C LEU A 376 12.18 -1.44 1.75
N PRO A 377 12.75 -0.41 2.40
CA PRO A 377 13.00 0.89 1.77
C PRO A 377 14.02 0.76 0.64
N LEU A 378 13.90 1.62 -0.38
CA LEU A 378 14.96 1.83 -1.37
C LEU A 378 16.25 2.32 -0.67
N SER A 379 17.38 2.21 -1.36
CA SER A 379 18.70 2.63 -0.89
C SER A 379 19.47 3.31 -2.01
N VAL A 380 20.48 4.08 -1.61
CA VAL A 380 21.25 4.92 -2.53
C VAL A 380 22.05 4.06 -3.51
N SER A 381 21.86 4.30 -4.81
CA SER A 381 22.76 3.76 -5.84
C SER A 381 24.14 4.41 -5.71
N PRO A 382 25.26 3.67 -5.78
CA PRO A 382 26.62 4.23 -5.74
C PRO A 382 26.96 5.19 -6.89
N THR A 383 26.13 5.24 -7.92
CA THR A 383 26.33 6.08 -9.11
C THR A 383 25.90 7.52 -8.84
N GLY A 384 26.87 8.40 -8.60
CA GLY A 384 26.63 9.83 -8.43
C GLY A 384 26.03 10.47 -9.69
N HIS A 385 24.80 10.94 -9.61
CA HIS A 385 24.23 11.81 -10.63
C HIS A 385 24.60 13.26 -10.31
N ASN A 386 25.30 13.93 -11.24
CA ASN A 386 25.59 15.35 -11.12
C ASN A 386 24.29 16.15 -11.26
N ALA A 387 23.86 16.77 -10.15
CA ALA A 387 22.68 17.63 -10.15
C ALA A 387 22.94 18.91 -10.95
N SER A 388 21.93 19.37 -11.69
CA SER A 388 22.01 20.62 -12.43
C SER A 388 22.14 21.82 -11.49
N ASN A 389 22.74 22.92 -11.99
CA ASN A 389 22.85 24.16 -11.21
C ASN A 389 21.47 24.71 -10.82
N ASN A 390 20.48 24.55 -11.69
CA ASN A 390 19.10 24.93 -11.38
C ASN A 390 18.53 24.12 -10.20
N ALA A 391 18.71 22.79 -10.20
CA ALA A 391 18.24 21.96 -9.10
C ALA A 391 18.92 22.31 -7.76
N LYS A 392 20.22 22.65 -7.80
CA LYS A 392 20.95 23.16 -6.63
C LYS A 392 20.39 24.49 -6.15
N LEU A 393 20.11 25.43 -7.07
CA LEU A 393 19.55 26.74 -6.75
C LEU A 393 18.18 26.65 -6.07
N VAL A 394 17.30 25.76 -6.55
CA VAL A 394 15.99 25.53 -5.92
C VAL A 394 16.17 25.08 -4.47
N ARG A 395 17.09 24.14 -4.22
CA ARG A 395 17.37 23.65 -2.87
C ARG A 395 17.98 24.73 -1.98
N GLU A 396 18.96 25.49 -2.47
CA GLU A 396 19.54 26.61 -1.72
C GLU A 396 18.47 27.66 -1.38
N THR A 397 17.59 28.00 -2.33
CA THR A 397 16.48 28.94 -2.09
C THR A 397 15.56 28.48 -0.96
N LEU A 398 15.20 27.18 -0.93
CA LEU A 398 14.40 26.61 0.15
C LEU A 398 15.14 26.61 1.49
N LYS A 399 16.43 26.28 1.47
CA LYS A 399 17.28 26.25 2.67
C LYS A 399 17.41 27.65 3.28
N ASP A 400 17.68 28.66 2.46
CA ASP A 400 17.77 30.05 2.90
C ASP A 400 16.40 30.55 3.43
N TYR A 401 15.30 30.20 2.75
CA TYR A 401 13.95 30.50 3.22
C TYR A 401 13.64 29.88 4.59
N PHE A 402 13.88 28.57 4.77
CA PHE A 402 13.63 27.91 6.06
C PHE A 402 14.50 28.45 7.19
N PHE A 403 15.70 28.95 6.88
CA PHE A 403 16.59 29.55 7.85
C PHE A 403 16.15 30.97 8.26
N ALA A 404 15.52 31.73 7.35
CA ALA A 404 15.13 33.12 7.56
C ALA A 404 13.60 33.31 7.61
N GLU A 405 13.00 33.82 6.52
CA GLU A 405 11.60 34.26 6.44
C GLU A 405 10.58 33.14 6.74
N GLY A 406 10.94 31.89 6.41
CA GLY A 406 10.13 30.69 6.65
C GLY A 406 10.42 29.96 7.95
N SER A 407 11.19 30.59 8.85
CA SER A 407 11.54 30.03 10.15
C SER A 407 10.31 29.84 11.03
N VAL A 408 10.37 28.81 11.89
CA VAL A 408 9.32 28.46 12.86
C VAL A 408 9.97 28.15 14.20
N ASP A 409 9.32 28.54 15.30
CA ASP A 409 9.92 28.54 16.64
C ASP A 409 10.52 27.19 17.07
N TRP A 410 9.86 26.08 16.71
CA TRP A 410 10.28 24.76 17.14
C TRP A 410 11.48 24.21 16.36
N GLN A 411 11.86 24.78 15.20
CA GLN A 411 12.88 24.16 14.33
C GLN A 411 14.29 24.24 14.91
N TRP A 412 14.55 25.25 15.75
CA TRP A 412 15.84 25.49 16.38
C TRP A 412 16.19 24.46 17.46
N ASN A 413 15.19 23.73 17.97
CA ASN A 413 15.39 22.66 18.95
C ASN A 413 16.02 21.38 18.36
N PHE A 414 16.17 21.32 17.04
CA PHE A 414 16.68 20.16 16.30
C PHE A 414 18.03 20.42 15.62
N CYS A 415 18.69 21.54 15.96
CA CYS A 415 19.97 21.96 15.42
C CYS A 415 21.16 21.41 16.20
#